data_AF-A0A4Z0MKB5-F1
#
_entry.id   AF-A0A4Z0MKB5-F1
#
_cell.length_a   1.000
_cell.length_b   1.000
_cell.length_c   1.000
_cell.angle_alpha   90.00
_cell.angle_beta   90.00
_cell.angle_gamma   90.00
#
_symmetry.space_group_name_H-M   'P 1'
#
loop_
_entity.id
_entity.type
_entity.pdbx_description
1 polymer ?
#
loop_
_entity_poly.entity_id
_entity_poly.type
_entity_poly.pdbx_seq_one_letter_code
_entity_poly.pdbx_strand_id
1 'polypeptide(L)'
;MKKVRLTFVALVLLATAAQAAPQQPSVATAEQQTTVPAHEQQVKDRALQLTCYFTDVLRLTKKQAAEVRVVTYQKLQQLDPAAPEQGMQGTLLPVAQVMQQYDAAMFRILTPGQYSTFRWLEERQPVAHLLAGSEK
;
A
#
# COMPACT_ATOMS: atom_id res chain seq x y z
N MET A 1 -44.23 -1.89 22.30
CA MET A 1 -44.52 -3.34 22.36
C MET A 1 -43.41 -4.10 21.65
N LYS A 2 -42.62 -4.88 22.41
CA LYS A 2 -41.43 -5.62 21.93
C LYS A 2 -41.87 -6.92 21.26
N LYS A 3 -41.33 -7.25 20.08
CA LYS A 3 -41.46 -8.57 19.48
C LYS A 3 -40.07 -9.15 19.25
N VAL A 4 -39.62 -9.92 20.25
CA VAL A 4 -38.46 -10.80 20.19
C VAL A 4 -38.88 -12.05 19.42
N ARG A 5 -38.13 -12.42 18.38
CA ARG A 5 -38.27 -13.75 17.75
C ARG A 5 -36.91 -14.43 17.77
N LEU A 6 -36.77 -15.22 18.83
CA LEU A 6 -35.82 -16.30 19.01
C LEU A 6 -36.23 -17.44 18.07
N THR A 7 -35.33 -17.96 17.24
CA THR A 7 -35.52 -19.29 16.63
C THR A 7 -34.17 -19.99 16.46
N PHE A 8 -33.97 -20.97 17.32
CA PHE A 8 -32.94 -22.00 17.31
C PHE A 8 -33.43 -23.16 16.44
N VAL A 9 -32.67 -23.61 15.43
CA VAL A 9 -32.78 -24.95 14.81
C VAL A 9 -31.39 -25.25 14.21
N ALA A 10 -30.54 -26.00 14.91
CA ALA A 10 -30.36 -27.46 14.89
C ALA A 10 -29.46 -27.97 13.75
N LEU A 11 -28.20 -28.21 14.13
CA LEU A 11 -27.33 -29.36 13.84
C LEU A 11 -27.82 -30.38 12.78
N VAL A 12 -27.03 -30.55 11.72
CA VAL A 12 -26.94 -31.83 10.97
C VAL A 12 -25.48 -32.18 10.78
N LEU A 13 -25.00 -33.11 11.60
CA LEU A 13 -23.81 -33.92 11.39
C LEU A 13 -24.18 -35.03 10.40
N LEU A 14 -23.60 -35.02 9.21
CA LEU A 14 -23.43 -36.26 8.44
C LEU A 14 -22.00 -36.37 7.93
N ALA A 15 -21.30 -37.34 8.51
CA ALA A 15 -20.06 -37.88 8.05
C ALA A 15 -20.29 -38.71 6.78
N THR A 16 -19.46 -38.48 5.76
CA THR A 16 -19.13 -39.52 4.78
C THR A 16 -17.64 -39.48 4.53
N ALA A 17 -16.96 -40.45 5.13
CA ALA A 17 -15.60 -40.82 4.79
C ALA A 17 -15.62 -41.54 3.44
N ALA A 18 -14.89 -41.00 2.47
CA ALA A 18 -14.43 -41.74 1.30
C ALA A 18 -12.93 -41.56 1.20
N GLN A 19 -12.19 -42.49 1.81
CA GLN A 19 -10.77 -42.71 1.55
C GLN A 19 -10.67 -43.53 0.25
N ALA A 20 -10.00 -42.99 -0.76
CA ALA A 20 -9.55 -43.75 -1.91
C ALA A 20 -8.16 -43.26 -2.35
N ALA A 21 -7.16 -44.07 -1.98
CA ALA A 21 -5.84 -44.32 -2.59
C ALA A 21 -4.87 -43.16 -2.93
N PRO A 22 -3.56 -43.35 -2.66
CA PRO A 22 -2.54 -42.31 -2.80
C PRO A 22 -2.08 -42.16 -4.26
N GLN A 23 -2.28 -40.99 -4.85
CA GLN A 23 -1.52 -40.59 -6.03
C GLN A 23 -0.34 -39.73 -5.59
N GLN A 24 0.85 -40.16 -6.00
CA GLN A 24 2.15 -39.56 -5.73
C GLN A 24 2.16 -38.03 -5.92
N PRO A 25 2.95 -37.30 -5.10
CA PRO A 25 3.16 -35.87 -5.29
C PRO A 25 4.01 -35.67 -6.55
N SER A 26 3.34 -35.44 -7.68
CA SER A 26 4.00 -34.91 -8.87
C SER A 26 4.31 -33.45 -8.61
N VAL A 27 5.58 -33.20 -8.35
CA VAL A 27 6.21 -31.89 -8.33
C VAL A 27 5.93 -31.21 -9.66
N ALA A 28 5.00 -30.26 -9.66
CA ALA A 28 4.83 -29.30 -10.73
C ALA A 28 4.39 -28.00 -10.08
N THR A 29 5.40 -27.29 -9.60
CA THR A 29 5.41 -25.88 -9.20
C THR A 29 4.58 -25.05 -10.17
N ALA A 30 3.30 -24.89 -9.87
CA ALA A 30 2.42 -23.94 -10.52
C ALA A 30 2.22 -22.79 -9.56
N GLU A 31 3.17 -21.84 -9.53
CA GLU A 31 2.98 -20.50 -8.95
C GLU A 31 4.22 -19.62 -9.19
N GLN A 32 4.58 -19.42 -10.45
CA GLN A 32 5.62 -18.45 -10.81
C GLN A 32 5.35 -17.82 -12.17
N GLN A 33 4.15 -17.25 -12.30
CA GLN A 33 3.78 -16.46 -13.46
C GLN A 33 3.08 -15.15 -13.01
N THR A 34 3.81 -14.04 -13.18
CA THR A 34 3.25 -12.71 -13.53
C THR A 34 2.66 -11.80 -12.42
N THR A 35 3.31 -11.65 -11.26
CA THR A 35 2.84 -10.70 -10.21
C THR A 35 3.49 -9.32 -10.22
N VAL A 36 4.63 -9.14 -10.90
CA VAL A 36 5.36 -7.86 -10.99
C VAL A 36 4.52 -6.67 -11.51
N PRO A 37 3.69 -6.79 -12.58
CA PRO A 37 2.95 -5.63 -13.09
C PRO A 37 1.83 -5.17 -12.16
N ALA A 38 1.24 -6.08 -11.37
CA ALA A 38 0.20 -5.75 -10.41
C ALA A 38 0.76 -4.93 -9.23
N HIS A 39 1.98 -5.24 -8.79
CA HIS A 39 2.63 -4.54 -7.69
C HIS A 39 3.01 -3.10 -8.07
N GLU A 40 3.61 -2.90 -9.24
CA GLU A 40 3.95 -1.56 -9.73
C GLU A 40 2.70 -0.67 -9.86
N GLN A 41 1.60 -1.23 -10.36
CA GLN A 41 0.33 -0.52 -10.47
C GLN A 41 -0.20 -0.11 -9.09
N GLN A 42 -0.14 -1.01 -8.10
CA GLN A 42 -0.54 -0.71 -6.72
C GLN A 42 0.28 0.44 -6.11
N VAL A 43 1.59 0.51 -6.38
CA VAL A 43 2.44 1.62 -5.93
C VAL A 43 2.03 2.94 -6.60
N LYS A 44 1.73 2.92 -7.90
CA LYS A 44 1.25 4.11 -8.64
C LYS A 44 -0.09 4.62 -8.11
N ASP A 45 -1.01 3.71 -7.82
CA ASP A 45 -2.34 4.04 -7.29
C ASP A 45 -2.24 4.64 -5.89
N ARG A 46 -1.39 4.08 -5.02
CA ARG A 46 -1.10 4.65 -3.69
C ARG A 46 -0.48 6.04 -3.78
N ALA A 47 0.48 6.24 -4.69
CA ALA A 47 1.08 7.56 -4.90
C ALA A 47 0.02 8.58 -5.36
N LEU A 48 -0.91 8.17 -6.23
CA LEU A 48 -2.02 9.01 -6.66
C LEU A 48 -2.95 9.37 -5.50
N GLN A 49 -3.38 8.40 -4.69
CA GLN A 49 -4.26 8.62 -3.54
C GLN A 49 -3.65 9.60 -2.54
N LEU A 50 -2.37 9.42 -2.19
CA LEU A 50 -1.63 10.36 -1.34
C LEU A 50 -1.58 11.76 -1.92
N THR A 51 -1.33 11.86 -3.23
CA THR A 51 -1.29 13.16 -3.91
C THR A 51 -2.64 13.85 -3.87
N CYS A 52 -3.74 13.13 -4.06
CA CYS A 52 -5.09 13.68 -3.94
C CYS A 52 -5.34 14.20 -2.53
N TYR A 53 -5.01 13.41 -1.51
CA TYR A 53 -5.11 13.84 -0.11
C TYR A 53 -4.31 15.12 0.17
N PHE A 54 -3.03 15.17 -0.24
CA PHE A 54 -2.22 16.36 -0.06
C PHE A 54 -2.71 17.54 -0.88
N THR A 55 -3.27 17.32 -2.07
CA THR A 55 -3.88 18.37 -2.89
C THR A 55 -5.02 19.03 -2.15
N ASP A 56 -5.88 18.25 -1.51
CA ASP A 56 -7.03 18.76 -0.78
C ASP A 56 -6.63 19.51 0.49
N VAL A 57 -5.72 18.93 1.29
CA VAL A 57 -5.34 19.48 2.59
C VAL A 57 -4.37 20.66 2.47
N LEU A 58 -3.39 20.58 1.56
CA LEU A 58 -2.36 21.61 1.37
C LEU A 58 -2.73 22.62 0.28
N ARG A 59 -3.86 22.43 -0.41
CA ARG A 59 -4.30 23.27 -1.54
C ARG A 59 -3.22 23.37 -2.61
N LEU A 60 -2.71 22.23 -3.06
CA LEU A 60 -1.63 22.18 -4.05
C LEU A 60 -2.10 22.75 -5.39
N THR A 61 -1.24 23.52 -6.05
CA THR A 61 -1.45 23.84 -7.47
C THR A 61 -1.31 22.58 -8.32
N LYS A 62 -1.84 22.60 -9.56
CA LYS A 62 -1.69 21.46 -10.50
C LYS A 62 -0.23 21.06 -10.71
N LYS A 63 0.68 22.04 -10.78
CA LYS A 63 2.11 21.80 -10.93
C LYS A 63 2.70 21.11 -9.70
N GLN A 64 2.42 21.65 -8.51
CA GLN A 64 2.88 21.04 -7.25
C GLN A 64 2.32 19.63 -7.07
N ALA A 65 1.04 19.39 -7.37
CA ALA A 65 0.44 18.06 -7.28
C ALA A 65 1.15 17.05 -8.20
N ALA A 66 1.50 17.44 -9.43
CA ALA A 66 2.25 16.58 -10.33
C ALA A 66 3.64 16.23 -9.77
N GLU A 67 4.37 17.22 -9.26
CA GLU A 67 5.70 17.01 -8.66
C GLU A 67 5.63 16.16 -7.38
N VAL A 68 4.67 16.44 -6.49
CA VAL A 68 4.40 15.65 -5.28
C VAL A 68 4.11 14.18 -5.64
N ARG A 69 3.33 13.92 -6.70
CA ARG A 69 3.05 12.55 -7.15
C ARG A 69 4.30 11.80 -7.55
N VAL A 70 5.20 12.45 -8.28
CA VAL A 70 6.46 11.84 -8.73
C VAL A 70 7.34 11.47 -7.53
N VAL A 71 7.56 12.40 -6.61
CA VAL A 71 8.44 12.15 -5.44
C VAL A 71 7.81 11.15 -4.46
N THR A 72 6.48 11.14 -4.35
CA THR A 72 5.75 10.15 -3.55
C THR A 72 5.86 8.76 -4.16
N TYR A 73 5.71 8.63 -5.48
CA TYR A 73 5.91 7.37 -6.17
C TYR A 73 7.33 6.83 -5.96
N GLN A 74 8.36 7.67 -6.12
CA GLN A 74 9.76 7.30 -5.91
C GLN A 74 10.00 6.81 -4.47
N LYS A 75 9.49 7.53 -3.47
CA LYS A 75 9.55 7.12 -2.07
C LYS A 75 8.93 5.72 -1.88
N LEU A 76 7.71 5.52 -2.38
CA LEU A 76 6.99 4.26 -2.21
C LEU A 76 7.70 3.10 -2.93
N GLN A 77 8.24 3.34 -4.12
CA GLN A 77 9.02 2.35 -4.87
C GLN A 77 10.34 1.97 -4.16
N GLN A 78 11.02 2.93 -3.53
CA GLN A 78 12.26 2.67 -2.77
C GLN A 78 12.03 1.98 -1.43
N LEU A 79 10.84 2.12 -0.84
CA LEU A 79 10.44 1.46 0.40
C LEU A 79 9.68 0.16 0.16
N ASP A 80 9.45 -0.21 -1.09
CA ASP A 80 8.70 -1.39 -1.47
C ASP A 80 9.56 -2.65 -1.31
N PRO A 81 9.23 -3.56 -0.38
CA PRO A 81 9.99 -4.80 -0.18
C PRO A 81 9.82 -5.80 -1.32
N ALA A 82 8.80 -5.65 -2.16
CA ALA A 82 8.51 -6.51 -3.30
C ALA A 82 9.02 -5.91 -4.62
N ALA A 83 9.65 -4.73 -4.59
CA ALA A 83 10.28 -4.17 -5.77
C ALA A 83 11.34 -5.16 -6.27
N PRO A 84 11.29 -5.59 -7.55
CA PRO A 84 12.38 -6.38 -8.10
C PRO A 84 13.65 -5.55 -7.91
N GLU A 85 14.73 -6.17 -7.42
CA GLU A 85 16.06 -5.55 -7.37
C GLU A 85 16.33 -4.99 -8.76
N GLN A 86 16.06 -3.70 -8.96
CA GLN A 86 16.04 -3.13 -10.28
C GLN A 86 17.47 -3.27 -10.79
N GLY A 87 17.62 -3.88 -11.96
CA GLY A 87 18.89 -4.20 -12.62
C GLY A 87 19.76 -2.99 -13.00
N MET A 88 19.76 -1.94 -12.18
CA MET A 88 20.69 -0.83 -12.17
C MET A 88 21.13 -0.63 -10.73
N GLN A 89 22.23 -1.27 -10.30
CA GLN A 89 23.24 -0.73 -9.35
C GLN A 89 22.76 0.17 -8.20
N GLY A 90 21.54 -0.05 -7.71
CA GLY A 90 20.80 0.87 -6.89
C GLY A 90 20.62 0.20 -5.56
N THR A 91 21.67 0.26 -4.73
CA THR A 91 21.62 -0.14 -3.33
C THR A 91 20.32 0.37 -2.73
N LEU A 92 19.48 -0.53 -2.21
CA LEU A 92 18.33 -0.14 -1.39
C LEU A 92 18.84 0.85 -0.34
N LEU A 93 18.43 2.10 -0.48
CA LEU A 93 18.84 3.14 0.44
C LEU A 93 18.27 2.79 1.82
N PRO A 94 19.00 3.04 2.91
CA PRO A 94 18.43 2.95 4.25
C PRO A 94 17.14 3.77 4.31
N VAL A 95 16.11 3.26 4.99
CA VAL A 95 14.80 3.92 5.12
C VAL A 95 14.94 5.39 5.54
N ALA A 96 15.84 5.68 6.48
CA ALA A 96 16.14 7.04 6.92
C ALA A 96 16.60 7.96 5.77
N GLN A 97 17.42 7.45 4.85
CA GLN A 97 17.92 8.22 3.71
C GLN A 97 16.82 8.46 2.66
N VAL A 98 15.96 7.48 2.41
CA VAL A 98 14.77 7.65 1.55
C VAL A 98 13.83 8.72 2.12
N MET A 99 13.58 8.67 3.43
CA MET A 99 12.75 9.65 4.11
C MET A 99 13.36 11.05 4.05
N GLN A 100 14.68 11.18 4.23
CA GLN A 100 15.38 12.47 4.12
C GLN A 100 15.32 13.05 2.70
N GLN A 101 15.49 12.21 1.67
CA GLN A 101 15.37 12.65 0.27
C GLN A 101 13.95 13.14 -0.05
N TYR A 102 12.94 12.41 0.44
CA TYR A 102 11.55 12.79 0.28
C TYR A 102 11.21 14.12 0.98
N ASP A 103 11.66 14.29 2.23
CA ASP A 103 11.48 15.52 3.00
C ASP A 103 12.11 16.74 2.29
N ALA A 104 13.36 16.58 1.81
CA ALA A 104 14.06 17.61 1.05
C ALA A 104 13.35 17.95 -0.28
N ALA A 105 12.76 16.97 -0.94
CA ALA A 105 11.98 17.19 -2.16
C ALA A 105 10.68 17.95 -1.87
N MET A 106 9.94 17.55 -0.83
CA MET A 106 8.73 18.23 -0.38
C MET A 106 9.01 19.68 0.02
N PHE A 107 10.13 19.96 0.69
CA PHE A 107 10.56 21.31 1.04
C PHE A 107 10.75 22.22 -0.18
N ARG A 108 11.21 21.66 -1.31
CA ARG A 108 11.43 22.42 -2.56
C ARG A 108 10.15 22.67 -3.35
N ILE A 109 9.22 21.73 -3.31
CA ILE A 109 7.96 21.78 -4.09
C ILE A 109 6.92 22.67 -3.39
N LEU A 110 6.84 22.56 -2.07
CA LEU A 110 5.84 23.24 -1.27
C LEU A 110 6.27 24.67 -0.93
N THR A 111 5.29 25.57 -0.78
CA THR A 111 5.56 26.86 -0.14
C THR A 111 5.88 26.66 1.34
N PRO A 112 6.55 27.62 2.01
CA PRO A 112 6.89 27.47 3.42
C PRO A 112 5.69 27.14 4.31
N GLY A 113 4.55 27.80 4.09
CA GLY A 113 3.31 27.53 4.84
C GLY A 113 2.77 26.11 4.61
N GLN A 114 2.73 25.67 3.35
CA GLN A 114 2.31 24.31 2.99
C GLN A 114 3.25 23.25 3.58
N TYR A 115 4.56 23.51 3.58
CA TYR A 115 5.55 22.61 4.15
C TYR A 115 5.39 22.47 5.67
N SER A 116 5.17 23.58 6.39
CA SER A 116 4.87 23.52 7.83
C SER A 116 3.61 22.70 8.12
N THR A 117 2.54 22.86 7.32
CA THR A 117 1.34 22.02 7.45
C THR A 117 1.64 20.56 7.13
N PHE A 118 2.40 20.28 6.08
CA PHE A 118 2.83 18.92 5.73
C PHE A 118 3.59 18.24 6.89
N ARG A 119 4.57 18.92 7.49
CA ARG A 119 5.32 18.41 8.65
C ARG A 119 4.41 18.13 9.85
N TRP A 120 3.49 19.04 10.14
CA TRP A 120 2.49 18.86 11.19
C TRP A 120 1.57 17.65 10.93
N LEU A 121 1.20 17.42 9.66
CA LEU A 121 0.39 16.26 9.27
C LEU A 121 1.16 14.96 9.50
N GLU A 122 2.43 14.88 9.07
CA GLU A 122 3.24 13.67 9.29
C GLU A 122 3.41 13.33 10.78
N GLU A 123 3.53 14.33 11.64
CA GLU A 123 3.69 14.15 13.09
C GLU A 123 2.40 13.70 13.80
N ARG A 124 1.24 14.19 13.35
CA ARG A 124 -0.05 13.95 14.04
C ARG A 124 -0.92 12.89 13.41
N GLN A 125 -0.75 12.66 12.11
CA GLN A 125 -1.45 11.64 11.35
C GLN A 125 -0.42 10.99 10.43
N PRO A 126 0.23 9.89 10.85
CA PRO A 126 1.10 9.16 9.95
C PRO A 126 0.21 8.63 8.81
N VAL A 127 0.18 9.33 7.69
CA VAL A 127 -0.66 8.97 6.53
C VAL A 127 -0.29 7.58 6.00
N ALA A 128 0.83 7.02 6.47
CA ALA A 128 1.19 5.61 6.39
C ALA A 128 0.05 4.64 6.75
N HIS A 129 -0.78 4.94 7.76
CA HIS A 129 -1.92 4.09 8.14
C HIS A 129 -3.07 4.13 7.14
N LEU A 130 -3.23 5.22 6.38
CA LEU A 130 -4.27 5.34 5.35
C LEU A 130 -3.93 4.52 4.09
N LEU A 131 -2.75 3.88 4.05
CA LEU A 131 -2.20 3.17 2.89
C LEU A 131 -1.72 1.74 3.18
N ALA A 132 -1.55 1.37 4.45
CA ALA A 132 -1.52 -0.02 4.86
C ALA A 132 -2.91 -0.56 4.47
N GLY A 133 -2.96 -1.38 3.43
CA GLY A 133 -4.22 -1.85 2.85
C GLY A 133 -5.12 -2.39 3.96
N SER A 134 -6.42 -2.10 3.86
CA SER A 134 -7.43 -2.72 4.72
C SER A 134 -7.18 -4.23 4.78
N GLU A 135 -6.55 -4.69 5.86
CA GLU A 135 -6.54 -6.09 6.23
C GLU A 135 -8.01 -6.44 6.49
N LYS A 136 -8.53 -7.34 5.67
CA LYS A 136 -9.82 -8.01 5.88
C LYS A 136 -9.54 -9.47 6.12
#